data_AF-A0A645GTR7-F1
#
_entry.id   AF-A0A645GTR7-F1
#
_cell.length_a   1.000
_cell.length_b   1.000
_cell.length_c   1.000
_cell.angle_alpha   90.00
_cell.angle_beta   90.00
_cell.angle_gamma   90.00
#
_symmetry.space_group_name_H-M   'P 1'
#
loop_
_entity.id
_entity.type
_entity.pdbx_description
1 polymer ?
#
loop_
_entity_poly.entity_id
_entity_poly.type
_entity_poly.pdbx_seq_one_letter_code
_entity_poly.pdbx_strand_id
1 'polypeptide(L)' 'MEEAIKSGADRIMLDNMDIPMMKKAVSLIKGKAESEASGGITREMLKEVASTGVDFISAGALTHSAENIDLSLKAVK' A
#
# COMPACT_ATOMS: atom_id res chain seq x y z
N MET A 1 -16.49 4.48 4.02
CA MET A 1 -15.92 5.26 2.90
C MET A 1 -16.65 6.58 2.70
N GLU A 2 -17.96 6.60 2.42
CA GLU A 2 -18.70 7.87 2.24
C GLU A 2 -18.62 8.80 3.46
N GLU A 3 -18.67 8.25 4.67
CA GLU A 3 -18.52 9.01 5.90
C GLU A 3 -17.13 9.64 6.01
N ALA A 4 -16.06 8.89 5.70
CA ALA A 4 -14.69 9.40 5.70
C ALA A 4 -14.47 10.51 4.66
N ILE A 5 -15.11 10.40 3.49
CA ILE A 5 -15.11 11.45 2.47
C ILE A 5 -15.86 12.69 2.98
N LYS A 6 -17.01 12.50 3.64
CA LYS A 6 -17.82 13.61 4.20
C LYS A 6 -17.12 14.28 5.39
N SER A 7 -16.32 13.55 6.16
CA SER A 7 -15.56 14.10 7.28
C SER A 7 -14.32 14.88 6.85
N GLY A 8 -13.95 14.83 5.57
CA GLY A 8 -12.77 15.53 5.05
C GLY A 8 -11.45 14.88 5.45
N ALA A 9 -11.40 13.54 5.55
CA ALA A 9 -10.15 12.85 5.82
C ALA A 9 -9.14 13.10 4.68
N ASP A 10 -7.90 13.46 5.02
CA ASP A 10 -6.83 13.67 4.02
C ASP A 10 -6.46 12.37 3.31
N ARG A 11 -6.52 11.24 4.03
CA ARG A 11 -6.18 9.92 3.54
C ARG A 11 -7.14 8.85 4.05
N ILE A 12 -7.46 7.89 3.18
CA ILE A 12 -8.32 6.75 3.46
C ILE A 12 -7.54 5.46 3.22
N MET A 13 -7.41 4.65 4.26
CA MET A 13 -6.77 3.33 4.22
C MET A 13 -7.78 2.26 3.79
N LEU A 14 -7.37 1.45 2.80
CA LEU A 14 -8.07 0.29 2.26
C LEU A 14 -7.42 -0.96 2.86
N ASP A 15 -7.88 -1.37 4.04
CA ASP A 15 -7.30 -2.49 4.79
C ASP A 15 -7.87 -3.84 4.34
N ASN A 16 -6.98 -4.78 4.00
CA ASN A 16 -7.29 -6.17 3.60
C ASN A 16 -8.39 -6.31 2.53
N MET A 17 -8.51 -5.32 1.64
CA MET A 17 -9.45 -5.35 0.52
C MET A 17 -8.89 -6.15 -0.66
N ASP A 18 -9.75 -6.81 -1.41
CA ASP A 18 -9.36 -7.44 -2.68
C ASP A 18 -9.21 -6.41 -3.82
N ILE A 19 -8.61 -6.82 -4.95
CA ILE A 19 -8.35 -5.94 -6.10
C ILE A 19 -9.65 -5.30 -6.64
N PRO A 20 -10.77 -6.03 -6.85
CA PRO A 20 -12.03 -5.42 -7.28
C PRO A 20 -12.57 -4.36 -6.30
N MET A 21 -12.53 -4.63 -4.99
CA MET A 21 -12.98 -3.70 -3.96
C MET A 21 -12.09 -2.46 -3.93
N MET A 22 -10.77 -2.60 -4.04
CA MET A 22 -9.84 -1.46 -4.10
C MET A 22 -10.11 -0.57 -5.32
N LYS A 23 -10.33 -1.15 -6.51
CA LYS A 23 -10.71 -0.37 -7.71
C LYS A 23 -12.00 0.41 -7.51
N LYS A 24 -13.01 -0.22 -6.92
CA LYS A 24 -14.28 0.44 -6.61
C LYS A 24 -14.08 1.54 -5.57
N ALA A 25 -13.27 1.30 -4.55
CA ALA A 25 -12.94 2.23 -3.48
C ALA A 25 -12.24 3.48 -4.04
N VAL A 26 -11.17 3.32 -4.83
CA VAL A 26 -10.49 4.41 -5.53
C VAL A 26 -11.47 5.21 -6.39
N SER A 27 -12.33 4.52 -7.14
CA SER A 27 -13.37 5.14 -7.98
C SER A 27 -14.43 5.92 -7.19
N LEU A 28 -14.66 5.58 -5.92
CA LEU A 28 -15.59 6.29 -5.02
C LEU A 28 -14.91 7.50 -4.35
N ILE A 29 -13.62 7.38 -4.01
CA ILE A 29 -12.83 8.48 -3.44
C ILE A 29 -12.73 9.64 -4.43
N LYS A 30 -12.56 9.35 -5.73
CA LYS A 30 -12.52 10.36 -6.81
C LYS A 30 -11.56 11.53 -6.51
N GLY A 31 -10.40 11.23 -5.94
CA GLY A 31 -9.37 12.22 -5.60
C GLY A 31 -9.76 13.22 -4.49
N LYS A 32 -10.84 12.96 -3.73
CA LYS A 32 -11.23 13.79 -2.57
C LYS A 32 -10.36 13.56 -1.34
N ALA A 33 -9.63 12.44 -1.31
CA ALA A 33 -8.67 12.05 -0.29
C ALA A 33 -7.60 11.19 -0.96
N GLU A 34 -6.41 11.10 -0.37
CA GLU A 34 -5.41 10.12 -0.76
C GLU A 34 -5.89 8.71 -0.40
N SER A 35 -5.57 7.73 -1.23
CA SER A 35 -5.91 6.33 -1.04
C SER A 35 -4.67 5.51 -0.71
N GLU A 36 -4.74 4.71 0.35
CA GLU A 36 -3.63 3.85 0.77
C GLU A 36 -4.09 2.40 0.86
N ALA A 37 -3.45 1.48 0.13
CA ALA A 37 -3.68 0.05 0.31
C ALA A 37 -2.80 -0.51 1.44
N SER A 38 -3.40 -1.29 2.34
CA SER A 38 -2.69 -1.95 3.44
C SER A 38 -3.27 -3.32 3.78
N GLY A 39 -2.56 -4.06 4.63
CA GLY A 39 -2.93 -5.40 5.08
C GLY A 39 -2.47 -6.51 4.13
N GLY A 40 -1.63 -7.43 4.63
CA GLY A 40 -1.25 -8.65 3.90
C GLY A 40 -0.50 -8.45 2.57
N ILE A 41 0.05 -7.26 2.29
CA ILE A 41 0.72 -6.96 1.02
C ILE A 41 1.97 -7.83 0.83
N THR A 42 1.98 -8.61 -0.26
CA THR A 42 3.15 -9.39 -0.71
C THR A 42 3.78 -8.78 -1.97
N ARG A 43 5.00 -9.20 -2.29
CA ARG A 43 5.74 -8.69 -3.46
C ARG A 43 5.03 -9.02 -4.78
N GLU A 44 4.37 -10.17 -4.85
CA GLU A 44 3.65 -10.65 -6.03
C GLU A 44 2.40 -9.81 -6.31
N MET A 45 1.73 -9.36 -5.24
CA MET A 45 0.52 -8.54 -5.34
C MET A 45 0.79 -7.08 -5.69
N LEU A 46 2.01 -6.57 -5.47
CA LEU A 46 2.35 -5.15 -5.62
C LEU A 46 1.91 -4.57 -6.97
N LYS A 47 2.12 -5.29 -8.07
CA LYS A 47 1.77 -4.82 -9.42
C LYS A 47 0.25 -4.72 -9.59
N GLU A 48 -0.49 -5.69 -9.08
CA GLU A 48 -1.96 -5.69 -9.16
C GLU A 48 -2.56 -4.61 -8.27
N VAL A 49 -2.06 -4.47 -7.03
CA VAL A 49 -2.49 -3.43 -6.10
C VAL A 49 -2.20 -2.04 -6.68
N ALA A 50 -1.00 -1.79 -7.21
CA ALA A 50 -0.67 -0.53 -7.86
C ALA A 50 -1.59 -0.23 -9.06
N SER A 51 -1.99 -1.26 -9.82
CA SER A 51 -2.91 -1.09 -10.95
C SER A 51 -4.34 -0.69 -10.56
N THR A 52 -4.69 -0.75 -9.26
CA THR A 52 -6.00 -0.28 -8.78
C THR A 52 -6.13 1.24 -8.80
N GLY A 53 -5.01 1.96 -8.88
CA GLY A 53 -4.96 3.42 -8.83
C GLY A 53 -4.87 4.02 -7.44
N VAL A 54 -4.44 3.22 -6.44
CA VAL A 54 -4.12 3.76 -5.10
C VAL A 54 -2.89 4.67 -5.14
N ASP A 55 -2.89 5.69 -4.29
CA ASP A 55 -1.78 6.66 -4.20
C ASP A 55 -0.59 6.09 -3.42
N PHE A 56 -0.89 5.29 -2.38
CA PHE A 56 0.11 4.69 -1.50
C PHE A 56 -0.13 3.19 -1.29
N ILE A 57 0.95 2.45 -1.05
CA ILE A 57 0.92 1.05 -0.61
C ILE A 57 1.81 0.94 0.63
N SER A 58 1.26 0.49 1.74
CA SER A 58 2.02 0.20 2.96
C SER A 58 2.17 -1.31 3.15
N ALA A 59 3.40 -1.74 3.42
CA ALA A 59 3.74 -3.15 3.61
C ALA A 59 4.57 -3.32 4.88
N GLY A 60 3.95 -3.85 5.92
CA GLY A 60 4.63 -4.12 7.19
C GLY A 60 5.81 -5.09 7.04
N ALA A 61 5.75 -6.00 6.06
CA ALA A 61 6.81 -6.98 5.75
C ALA A 61 8.20 -6.35 5.58
N LEU A 62 8.26 -5.08 5.15
CA LEU A 62 9.51 -4.34 4.95
C LEU A 62 10.28 -4.07 6.25
N THR A 63 9.62 -4.10 7.41
CA THR A 63 10.27 -3.78 8.70
C THR A 63 10.40 -4.96 9.63
N HIS A 64 9.40 -5.85 9.70
CA HIS A 64 9.43 -7.01 10.61
C HIS A 64 9.93 -8.31 9.96
N SER A 65 9.99 -8.38 8.62
CA SER A 65 10.27 -9.60 7.87
C SER A 65 11.27 -9.39 6.71
N ALA A 66 12.07 -8.31 6.76
CA ALA A 66 13.08 -8.06 5.74
C ALA A 66 14.27 -9.02 5.90
N GLU A 67 14.75 -9.55 4.78
CA GLU A 67 15.98 -10.36 4.76
C GLU A 67 17.21 -9.49 5.02
N ASN A 68 18.16 -10.01 5.81
CA ASN A 68 19.42 -9.33 6.04
C ASN A 68 20.28 -9.38 4.77
N ILE A 69 20.89 -8.25 4.42
CA ILE A 69 21.86 -8.19 3.33
C ILE A 69 23.22 -8.68 3.86
N ASP A 70 23.79 -9.70 3.22
CA ASP A 70 25.14 -10.18 3.53
C ASP A 70 26.20 -9.22 2.98
N LEU A 71 26.96 -8.60 3.89
CA LEU A 71 27.97 -7.60 3.56
C LEU A 71 29.30 -7.98 4.22
N SER A 72 30.37 -7.99 3.43
CA SER A 72 31.74 -8.17 3.95
C SER A 72 32.69 -7.12 3.37
N LEU A 73 33.53 -6.55 4.24
CA LEU A 73 34.59 -5.62 3.85
C LEU A 73 35.88 -6.42 3.61
N LYS A 74 36.39 -6.41 2.37
CA LYS A 74 37.68 -7.02 2.03
C LYS A 74 38.72 -5.92 1.82
N ALA A 75 39.56 -5.70 2.83
CA ALA A 75 40.74 -4.84 2.69
C ALA A 75 41.91 -5.66 2.12
N VAL A 76 42.29 -5.38 0.88
CA VAL A 76 43.50 -5.91 0.25
C VAL A 76 44.66 -4.93 0.42
N LYS A 77 45.87 -5.49 0.58
CA LYS A 77 47.12 -4.74 0.77
C LYS A 77 47.59 -4.08 -0.52
#